data_AF-A0A929PDZ4-F1
#
_entry.id   AF-A0A929PDZ4-F1
#
_cell.length_a   1.000
_cell.length_b   1.000
_cell.length_c   1.000
_cell.angle_alpha   90.00
_cell.angle_beta   90.00
_cell.angle_gamma   90.00
#
_symmetry.space_group_name_H-M   'P 1'
#
loop_
_entity.id
_entity.type
_entity.pdbx_description
1 polymer ?
#
loop_
_entity_poly.entity_id
_entity_poly.type
_entity_poly.pdbx_seq_one_letter_code
_entity_poly.pdbx_strand_id
1 'polypeptide(L)' 'MDLNMNVLVVDDFATMRRIIKNVLKQIGFTKILEAD' A
#
# COMPACT_ATOMS: atom_id res chain seq x y z
N MET A 1 0.11 6.97 -16.38
CA MET A 1 0.41 5.94 -15.36
C MET A 1 -0.93 5.41 -14.90
N ASP A 2 -1.14 4.10 -14.94
CA ASP A 2 -2.37 3.50 -14.43
C ASP A 2 -2.22 3.29 -12.91
N LEU A 3 -2.95 4.09 -12.13
CA LEU A 3 -2.91 4.08 -10.65
C LEU A 3 -4.02 3.19 -10.04
N ASN A 4 -4.76 2.47 -10.89
CA ASN A 4 -5.85 1.58 -10.50
C ASN A 4 -5.42 0.11 -10.39
N MET A 5 -4.11 -0.17 -10.43
CA MET A 5 -3.54 -1.48 -10.16
C MET A 5 -3.72 -1.89 -8.69
N ASN A 6 -3.95 -3.18 -8.47
CA ASN A 6 -4.02 -3.75 -7.13
C ASN A 6 -2.59 -3.93 -6.59
N VAL A 7 -2.28 -3.32 -5.45
CA VAL A 7 -0.98 -3.40 -4.77
C VAL A 7 -1.13 -4.21 -3.49
N LEU A 8 -0.34 -5.27 -3.31
CA LEU A 8 -0.28 -6.06 -2.08
C LEU A 8 0.99 -5.70 -1.30
N VAL A 9 0.82 -5.21 -0.07
CA VAL A 9 1.91 -4.89 0.85
C VAL A 9 2.05 -6.03 1.85
N VAL A 10 3.24 -6.66 1.89
CA VAL A 10 3.57 -7.77 2.78
C VAL A 10 4.79 -7.37 3.61
N ASP A 11 4.62 -7.30 4.93
CA ASP A 11 5.67 -6.97 5.89
C ASP A 11 5.27 -7.53 7.25
N ASP A 12 6.21 -7.97 8.08
CA ASP A 12 5.96 -8.57 9.40
C ASP A 12 5.52 -7.52 10.44
N PHE A 13 5.84 -6.24 10.21
CA PHE A 13 5.52 -5.16 11.14
C PHE A 13 4.33 -4.33 10.67
N ALA A 14 3.26 -4.30 11.48
CA ALA A 14 2.07 -3.49 11.22
C ALA A 14 2.39 -1.99 11.03
N THR A 15 3.42 -1.46 11.70
CA THR A 15 3.89 -0.08 11.52
C THR A 15 4.46 0.15 10.12
N MET A 16 5.24 -0.80 9.59
CA MET A 16 5.83 -0.70 8.25
C MET A 16 4.77 -0.77 7.17
N ARG A 17 3.81 -1.71 7.28
CA ARG A 17 2.66 -1.79 6.36
C ARG A 17 1.90 -0.47 6.28
N ARG A 18 1.69 0.19 7.43
CA ARG A 18 1.02 1.49 7.52
C ARG A 18 1.81 2.64 6.90
N ILE A 19 3.13 2.68 7.07
CA ILE A 19 4.00 3.70 6.45
C ILE A 19 3.93 3.56 4.92
N ILE A 20 4.13 2.34 4.39
CA ILE A 20 4.12 2.08 2.95
C ILE A 20 2.75 2.43 2.35
N LYS A 21 1.65 2.04 3.00
CA LYS A 21 0.30 2.40 2.55
C LYS A 21 0.05 3.89 2.46
N ASN A 22 0.52 4.66 3.43
CA ASN A 22 0.37 6.12 3.43
C ASN A 22 1.12 6.77 2.26
N VAL A 23 2.35 6.32 1.99
CA VAL A 23 3.15 6.80 0.86
C VAL A 23 2.48 6.45 -0.48
N LEU A 24 2.04 5.19 -0.64
CA LEU A 24 1.33 4.73 -1.83
C LEU A 24 0.06 5.56 -2.09
N LYS A 25 -0.67 5.92 -1.04
CA LYS A 25 -1.85 6.77 -1.13
C LYS A 25 -1.52 8.20 -1.55
N GLN A 26 -0.41 8.77 -1.05
CA GLN A 26 0.04 10.12 -1.42
C GLN A 26 0.43 10.24 -2.90
N ILE A 27 0.99 9.19 -3.48
CA ILE A 27 1.36 9.15 -4.90
C ILE A 27 0.20 8.70 -5.83
N GLY A 28 -0.99 8.46 -5.27
CA GLY A 28 -2.23 8.28 -6.03
C GLY A 28 -2.74 6.84 -6.18
N PHE A 29 -2.14 5.85 -5.52
CA PHE A 29 -2.69 4.49 -5.50
C PHE A 29 -3.92 4.40 -4.60
N THR A 30 -4.99 3.80 -5.13
CA THR A 30 -6.28 3.67 -4.43
C THR A 30 -6.56 2.25 -3.95
N LYS A 31 -6.01 1.23 -4.62
CA LYS A 31 -6.28 -0.19 -4.36
C LYS A 31 -5.08 -0.88 -3.70
N ILE A 32 -4.93 -0.62 -2.41
CA ILE A 32 -3.83 -1.18 -1.59
C ILE A 32 -4.43 -2.22 -0.65
N LEU A 33 -3.95 -3.46 -0.76
CA LEU A 33 -4.22 -4.58 0.12
C LEU A 33 -3.01 -4.81 1.01
N GLU A 34 -3.24 -5.18 2.25
CA GLU A 34 -2.19 -5.60 3.19
C GLU A 34 -2.39 -7.09 3.46
N ALA A 35 -1.30 -7.85 3.53
CA ALA A 35 -1.35 -9.20 4.09
C ALA A 35 -1.39 -9.10 5.63
N ASP A 36 -2.28 -9.86 6.26
CA ASP A 36 -2.30 -10.03 7.73
C ASP A 36 -1.11 -10.87 8.20
#